data_AF-A0A939UV28-F1
#
_entry.id   AF-A0A939UV28-F1
#
_cell.length_a   1.000
_cell.length_b   1.000
_cell.length_c   1.000
_cell.angle_alpha   90.00
_cell.angle_beta   90.00
_cell.angle_gamma   90.00
#
_symmetry.space_group_name_H-M   'P 1'
#
loop_
_entity.id
_entity.type
_entity.pdbx_description
1 polymer ?
#
loop_
_entity_poly.entity_id
_entity_poly.type
_entity_poly.pdbx_seq_one_letter_code
_entity_poly.pdbx_strand_id
1 'polypeptide(L)'
;MDKERFFSFCYDVITRHIGFPDVAKTYNDLQEGAKYQNDYYNDPIGFVLERDRIISYIINVRNGNVIDAIKDDRNYLLFLPVPSGRRLGDLTNEELFVELTQEIRRLTVKGAHQAIKHYYPDVPDNDLTAELLDQGEETLRKYGLIG
;
A
#
# COMPACT_ATOMS: atom_id res chain seq x y z
N MET A 1 -18.78 -1.74 -3.85
CA MET A 1 -17.94 -1.94 -2.64
C MET A 1 -17.40 -0.59 -2.21
N ASP A 2 -17.45 -0.28 -0.92
CA ASP A 2 -16.80 0.90 -0.39
C ASP A 2 -15.30 0.63 -0.24
N LYS A 3 -14.46 1.39 -0.93
CA LYS A 3 -13.00 1.24 -0.91
C LYS A 3 -12.45 1.46 0.49
N GLU A 4 -13.05 2.36 1.27
CA GLU A 4 -12.60 2.64 2.64
C GLU A 4 -12.79 1.42 3.54
N ARG A 5 -13.92 0.74 3.40
CA ARG A 5 -14.20 -0.50 4.14
C ARG A 5 -13.20 -1.61 3.82
N PHE A 6 -12.82 -1.78 2.55
CA PHE A 6 -11.81 -2.78 2.16
C PHE A 6 -10.45 -2.49 2.81
N PHE A 7 -9.96 -1.24 2.73
CA PHE A 7 -8.68 -0.89 3.37
C PHE A 7 -8.74 -1.02 4.88
N SER A 8 -9.88 -0.72 5.51
CA SER A 8 -10.07 -0.96 6.95
C SER A 8 -9.91 -2.44 7.30
N PHE A 9 -10.48 -3.36 6.51
CA PHE A 9 -10.29 -4.80 6.76
C PHE A 9 -8.84 -5.23 6.57
N CYS A 10 -8.17 -4.75 5.52
CA CYS A 10 -6.75 -5.04 5.35
C CYS A 10 -5.90 -4.51 6.51
N TYR A 11 -6.21 -3.31 7.03
CA TYR A 11 -5.54 -2.76 8.21
C TYR A 11 -5.77 -3.62 9.45
N ASP A 12 -7.01 -4.07 9.70
CA ASP A 12 -7.33 -4.99 10.78
C ASP A 12 -6.57 -6.32 10.64
N VAL A 13 -6.42 -6.83 9.43
CA VAL A 13 -5.59 -8.02 9.17
C VAL A 13 -4.14 -7.76 9.56
N ILE A 14 -3.54 -6.65 9.13
CA ILE A 14 -2.14 -6.34 9.43
C ILE A 14 -1.90 -6.28 10.94
N THR A 15 -2.76 -5.59 11.68
CA THR A 15 -2.60 -5.43 13.13
C THR A 15 -2.63 -6.75 13.89
N ARG A 16 -3.46 -7.70 13.46
CA ARG A 16 -3.54 -9.06 14.05
C ARG A 16 -2.30 -9.92 13.77
N HIS A 17 -1.56 -9.62 12.71
CA HIS A 17 -0.45 -10.44 12.21
C HIS A 17 0.93 -9.75 12.30
N ILE A 18 1.02 -8.67 13.09
CA ILE A 18 2.28 -7.94 13.34
C ILE A 18 3.39 -8.80 13.96
N GLY A 19 3.06 -10.00 14.46
CA GLY A 19 4.04 -10.97 14.94
C GLY A 19 4.97 -11.54 13.86
N PHE A 20 4.66 -11.36 12.57
CA PHE A 20 5.48 -11.85 11.46
C PHE A 20 6.40 -10.76 10.91
N PRO A 21 7.70 -11.04 10.64
CA PRO A 21 8.68 -10.02 10.27
C PRO A 21 8.27 -9.13 9.09
N ASP A 22 7.77 -9.74 8.01
CA ASP A 22 7.42 -9.01 6.79
C ASP A 22 6.19 -8.10 6.97
N VAL A 23 5.19 -8.56 7.72
CA VAL A 23 3.98 -7.79 8.07
C VAL A 23 4.33 -6.67 9.04
N ALA A 24 5.19 -6.94 10.03
CA ALA A 24 5.67 -5.94 10.98
C ALA A 24 6.40 -4.79 10.28
N LYS A 25 7.25 -5.12 9.30
CA LYS A 25 7.92 -4.12 8.48
C LYS A 25 6.91 -3.25 7.73
N THR A 26 5.96 -3.87 7.03
CA THR A 26 4.90 -3.14 6.29
C THR A 26 4.06 -2.26 7.21
N TYR A 27 3.75 -2.73 8.43
CA TYR A 27 3.05 -1.92 9.43
C TYR A 27 3.86 -0.69 9.86
N ASN A 28 5.17 -0.84 10.08
CA ASN A 28 6.04 0.29 10.41
C ASN A 28 6.11 1.32 9.27
N ASP A 29 6.27 0.84 8.02
CA ASP A 29 6.26 1.70 6.84
C ASP A 29 4.92 2.48 6.72
N LEU A 30 3.80 1.85 7.11
CA LEU A 30 2.49 2.48 7.13
C LEU A 30 2.39 3.58 8.21
N GLN A 31 2.94 3.34 9.41
CA GLN A 31 2.99 4.35 10.48
C GLN A 31 3.81 5.58 10.06
N GLU A 32 4.93 5.36 9.36
CA GLU A 32 5.74 6.46 8.81
C GLU A 32 4.97 7.25 7.75
N GLY A 33 4.29 6.57 6.82
CA GLY A 33 3.43 7.22 5.83
C GLY A 33 2.30 8.03 6.46
N ALA A 34 1.63 7.47 7.47
CA ALA A 34 0.55 8.15 8.21
C ALA A 34 1.05 9.42 8.92
N LYS A 35 2.28 9.42 9.43
CA LYS A 35 2.91 10.62 9.99
C LYS A 35 3.00 11.73 8.93
N TYR A 36 3.56 11.43 7.76
CA TYR A 36 3.64 12.41 6.67
C TYR A 36 2.26 12.91 6.22
N GLN A 37 1.26 12.02 6.20
CA GLN A 37 -0.10 12.38 5.84
C GLN A 37 -0.75 13.34 6.84
N ASN A 38 -0.54 13.10 8.14
CA ASN A 38 -1.03 13.96 9.21
C ASN A 38 -0.31 15.32 9.21
N ASP A 39 1.00 15.33 8.98
CA ASP A 39 1.80 16.56 8.91
C ASP A 39 1.28 17.47 7.78
N TYR A 40 0.87 16.93 6.63
CA TYR A 40 0.27 17.72 5.54
C TYR A 40 -0.92 18.57 5.99
N TYR A 41 -1.85 17.98 6.77
CA TYR A 41 -3.07 18.66 7.19
C TYR A 41 -2.87 19.56 8.41
N ASN A 42 -1.92 19.23 9.29
CA ASN A 42 -1.68 19.96 10.54
C ASN A 42 -0.60 21.05 10.40
N ASP A 43 0.44 20.80 9.61
CA ASP A 43 1.56 21.71 9.34
C ASP A 43 2.03 21.59 7.87
N PRO A 44 1.35 22.29 6.93
CA PRO A 44 1.72 22.27 5.52
C PRO A 44 3.15 22.77 5.27
N ILE A 45 3.70 23.65 6.11
CA ILE A 45 5.07 24.15 5.97
C ILE A 45 6.05 23.03 6.30
N GLY A 46 5.82 22.32 7.41
CA GLY A 46 6.58 21.13 7.79
C GLY A 46 6.58 20.06 6.69
N PHE A 47 5.42 19.81 6.06
CA PHE A 47 5.32 18.88 4.93
C PHE A 47 6.20 19.29 3.75
N VAL A 48 6.25 20.59 3.41
CA VAL A 48 7.14 21.09 2.34
C VAL A 48 8.61 20.91 2.69
N LEU A 49 8.98 21.13 3.96
CA LEU A 49 10.36 20.94 4.43
C LEU A 49 10.79 19.47 4.38
N GLU A 50 9.86 18.54 4.53
CA GLU A 50 10.10 17.08 4.48
C GLU A 50 9.91 16.49 3.07
N ARG A 51 9.67 17.32 2.04
CA ARG A 51 9.31 16.90 0.68
C ARG A 51 10.23 15.82 0.10
N ASP A 52 11.55 15.98 0.21
CA ASP A 52 12.51 15.02 -0.34
C ASP A 52 12.47 13.66 0.36
N ARG A 53 12.19 13.67 1.67
CA ARG A 53 12.00 12.44 2.45
C ARG A 53 10.70 11.74 2.09
N ILE A 54 9.62 12.49 1.88
CA ILE A 54 8.34 11.95 1.39
C ILE A 54 8.51 11.31 0.01
N ILE A 55 9.21 11.97 -0.92
CA ILE A 55 9.55 11.37 -2.23
C ILE A 55 10.35 10.08 -2.04
N SER A 56 11.38 10.12 -1.20
CA SER A 56 12.25 8.96 -0.94
C SER A 56 11.45 7.79 -0.35
N TYR A 57 10.55 8.07 0.58
CA TYR A 57 9.61 7.11 1.14
C TYR A 57 8.74 6.48 0.04
N ILE A 58 8.09 7.29 -0.81
CA ILE A 58 7.27 6.82 -1.92
C ILE A 58 8.07 5.90 -2.86
N ILE A 59 9.30 6.30 -3.21
CA ILE A 59 10.19 5.49 -4.07
C ILE A 59 10.55 4.16 -3.40
N ASN A 60 10.90 4.17 -2.11
CA ASN A 60 11.29 2.97 -1.37
C ASN A 60 10.13 1.98 -1.24
N VAL A 61 8.92 2.48 -0.98
CA VAL A 61 7.71 1.66 -0.92
C VAL A 61 7.50 0.96 -2.26
N ARG A 62 7.57 1.69 -3.38
CA ARG A 62 7.40 1.15 -4.75
C ARG A 62 8.44 0.09 -5.12
N ASN A 63 9.72 0.37 -4.86
CA ASN A 63 10.83 -0.52 -5.25
C ASN A 63 10.81 -1.90 -4.57
N GLY A 64 10.05 -2.06 -3.49
CA GLY A 64 9.90 -3.32 -2.76
C GLY A 64 8.45 -3.81 -2.68
N ASN A 65 7.57 -3.35 -3.57
CA ASN A 65 6.16 -3.72 -3.53
C ASN A 65 5.83 -4.84 -4.52
N VAL A 66 5.40 -5.99 -4.00
CA VAL A 66 4.92 -7.12 -4.82
C VAL A 66 3.75 -6.72 -5.72
N ILE A 67 2.96 -5.74 -5.28
CA ILE A 67 1.84 -5.19 -6.05
C ILE A 67 2.33 -4.50 -7.34
N ASP A 68 3.53 -3.92 -7.34
CA ASP A 68 4.08 -3.18 -8.48
C ASP A 68 4.92 -4.06 -9.43
N ALA A 69 5.48 -5.18 -8.94
CA ALA A 69 6.25 -6.14 -9.76
C ALA A 69 5.42 -6.78 -10.91
N ILE A 70 4.09 -6.77 -10.80
CA ILE A 70 3.15 -7.24 -11.82
C ILE A 70 3.14 -6.33 -13.07
N LYS A 71 3.77 -5.15 -13.01
CA LYS A 71 3.83 -4.22 -14.15
C LYS A 71 4.69 -4.74 -15.32
N ASP A 72 5.62 -5.67 -15.12
CA ASP A 72 6.64 -5.97 -16.14
C ASP A 72 6.40 -7.24 -16.99
N ASP A 73 5.49 -8.14 -16.61
CA ASP A 73 5.44 -9.49 -17.24
C ASP A 73 4.23 -9.80 -18.14
N ARG A 74 3.57 -8.77 -18.73
CA ARG A 74 2.55 -8.83 -19.84
C ARG A 74 1.07 -8.61 -19.46
N ASN A 75 0.76 -7.43 -18.91
CA ASN A 75 -0.58 -6.86 -18.69
C ASN A 75 -1.44 -7.51 -17.60
N TYR A 76 -1.43 -6.89 -16.42
CA TYR A 76 -2.65 -6.55 -15.67
C TYR A 76 -2.53 -5.11 -15.17
N LEU A 77 -3.38 -4.22 -15.70
CA LEU A 77 -3.48 -2.82 -15.29
C LEU A 77 -4.08 -2.76 -13.87
N LEU A 78 -3.23 -2.67 -12.86
CA LEU A 78 -3.64 -2.27 -11.53
C LEU A 78 -3.74 -0.75 -11.48
N PHE A 79 -4.96 -0.25 -11.59
CA PHE A 79 -5.25 1.15 -11.29
C PHE A 79 -5.20 1.41 -9.78
N LEU A 80 -4.01 1.64 -9.26
CA LEU A 80 -3.80 2.76 -8.35
C LEU A 80 -3.02 3.78 -9.18
N PRO A 81 -3.53 5.01 -9.38
CA PRO A 81 -2.91 5.96 -10.29
C PRO A 81 -1.44 6.09 -9.93
N VAL A 82 -0.56 5.67 -10.84
CA VAL A 82 0.78 6.23 -10.92
C VAL A 82 0.58 7.47 -11.77
N PRO A 83 0.89 8.67 -11.28
CA PRO A 83 0.61 9.90 -11.98
C PRO A 83 1.43 9.87 -13.26
N SER A 84 0.73 10.20 -14.34
CA SER A 84 1.24 10.35 -15.69
C SER A 84 2.58 11.10 -15.74
N GLY A 85 3.62 10.48 -16.32
CA GLY A 85 4.77 11.09 -17.00
C GLY A 85 5.69 12.07 -16.25
N ARG A 86 5.24 12.67 -15.15
CA ARG A 86 5.94 13.69 -14.37
C ARG A 86 6.71 13.02 -13.25
N ARG A 87 7.93 13.51 -12.98
CA ARG A 87 8.74 12.98 -11.89
C ARG A 87 8.09 13.40 -10.56
N LEU A 88 8.26 12.61 -9.50
CA LEU A 88 7.74 12.94 -8.16
C LEU A 88 8.24 14.31 -7.65
N GLY A 89 9.43 14.73 -8.08
CA GLY A 89 10.00 16.06 -7.81
C GLY A 89 9.29 17.22 -8.52
N ASP A 90 8.59 16.94 -9.63
CA ASP A 90 7.89 17.96 -10.41
C ASP A 90 6.45 18.19 -9.93
N LEU A 91 5.97 17.38 -8.99
CA LEU A 91 4.62 17.44 -8.45
C LEU A 91 4.41 18.66 -7.54
N THR A 92 3.19 19.19 -7.52
CA THR A 92 2.75 20.11 -6.46
C THR A 92 2.65 19.35 -5.13
N ASN A 93 2.55 20.08 -4.02
CA ASN A 93 2.40 19.45 -2.70
C ASN A 93 1.10 18.66 -2.59
N GLU A 94 0.02 19.16 -3.19
CA GLU A 94 -1.27 18.46 -3.27
C GLU A 94 -1.16 17.18 -4.09
N GLU A 95 -0.49 17.23 -5.25
CA GLU A 95 -0.23 16.05 -6.08
C GLU A 95 0.63 15.02 -5.32
N LEU A 96 1.69 15.47 -4.64
CA LEU A 96 2.55 14.61 -3.82
C LEU A 96 1.79 13.97 -2.64
N PHE A 97 0.89 14.73 -2.02
CA PHE A 97 0.03 14.22 -0.96
C PHE A 97 -0.92 13.13 -1.47
N VAL A 98 -1.47 13.30 -2.68
CA VAL A 98 -2.26 12.26 -3.34
C VAL A 98 -1.41 11.02 -3.57
N GLU A 99 -0.18 11.16 -4.06
CA GLU A 99 0.76 10.04 -4.23
C GLU A 99 1.01 9.28 -2.94
N LEU A 100 1.37 10.00 -1.87
CA LEU A 100 1.59 9.44 -0.55
C LEU A 100 0.36 8.65 -0.06
N THR A 101 -0.84 9.23 -0.24
CA THR A 101 -2.10 8.58 0.15
C THR A 101 -2.34 7.28 -0.63
N GLN A 102 -1.97 7.23 -1.92
CA GLN A 102 -2.04 5.98 -2.68
C GLN A 102 -1.01 4.95 -2.20
N GLU A 103 0.20 5.37 -1.83
CA GLU A 103 1.20 4.43 -1.29
C GLU A 103 0.77 3.79 0.03
N ILE A 104 0.16 4.56 0.93
CA ILE A 104 -0.40 4.03 2.19
C ILE A 104 -1.45 2.94 1.89
N ARG A 105 -2.32 3.18 0.90
CA ARG A 105 -3.31 2.20 0.44
C ARG A 105 -2.65 0.95 -0.15
N ARG A 106 -1.58 1.10 -0.95
CA ARG A 106 -0.80 -0.02 -1.49
C ARG A 106 -0.17 -0.86 -0.37
N LEU A 107 0.46 -0.22 0.61
CA LEU A 107 1.03 -0.90 1.78
C LEU A 107 -0.01 -1.69 2.57
N THR A 108 -1.22 -1.13 2.69
CA THR A 108 -2.33 -1.81 3.38
C THR A 108 -2.70 -3.13 2.68
N VAL A 109 -2.77 -3.15 1.34
CA VAL A 109 -3.02 -4.38 0.57
C VAL A 109 -1.82 -5.33 0.64
N LYS A 110 -0.60 -4.81 0.51
CA LYS A 110 0.63 -5.61 0.64
C LYS A 110 0.70 -6.35 1.98
N GLY A 111 0.31 -5.70 3.07
CA GLY A 111 0.29 -6.33 4.38
C GLY A 111 -0.71 -7.49 4.46
N ALA A 112 -1.90 -7.34 3.86
CA ALA A 112 -2.85 -8.45 3.73
C ALA A 112 -2.30 -9.60 2.87
N HIS A 113 -1.64 -9.28 1.75
CA HIS A 113 -0.94 -10.26 0.91
C HIS A 113 0.11 -11.04 1.71
N GLN A 114 0.98 -10.35 2.44
CA GLN A 114 2.00 -10.97 3.30
C GLN A 114 1.38 -11.86 4.38
N ALA A 115 0.28 -11.44 4.99
CA ALA A 115 -0.45 -12.25 5.97
C ALA A 115 -0.99 -13.55 5.34
N ILE A 116 -1.57 -13.49 4.13
CA ILE A 116 -2.03 -14.70 3.42
C ILE A 116 -0.85 -15.60 3.07
N LYS A 117 0.21 -15.06 2.48
CA LYS A 117 1.41 -15.81 2.10
C LYS A 117 2.09 -16.50 3.27
N HIS A 118 1.98 -15.94 4.48
CA HIS A 118 2.50 -16.58 5.67
C HIS A 118 1.83 -17.95 5.93
N TYR A 119 0.51 -18.03 5.78
CA TYR A 119 -0.25 -19.28 6.01
C TYR A 119 -0.37 -20.17 4.78
N TYR A 120 -0.34 -19.56 3.58
CA TYR A 120 -0.53 -20.23 2.31
C TYR A 120 0.65 -19.90 1.36
N PRO A 121 1.86 -20.41 1.67
CA PRO A 121 3.09 -20.04 0.95
C PRO A 121 3.09 -20.44 -0.52
N ASP A 122 2.34 -21.50 -0.85
CA ASP A 122 2.27 -22.06 -2.21
C ASP A 122 1.32 -21.30 -3.15
N VAL A 123 0.51 -20.36 -2.63
CA VAL A 123 -0.36 -19.53 -3.47
C VAL A 123 0.50 -18.62 -4.34
N PRO A 124 0.34 -18.61 -5.68
CA PRO A 124 1.12 -17.74 -6.56
C PRO A 124 0.87 -16.26 -6.25
N ASP A 125 1.95 -15.47 -6.17
CA ASP A 125 1.85 -14.04 -5.80
C ASP A 125 0.98 -13.25 -6.78
N ASN A 126 1.06 -13.58 -8.08
CA ASN A 126 0.27 -12.93 -9.13
C ASN A 126 -1.23 -13.20 -8.95
N ASP A 127 -1.60 -14.46 -8.69
CA ASP A 127 -2.99 -14.86 -8.53
C ASP A 127 -3.57 -14.24 -7.25
N LEU A 128 -2.82 -14.30 -6.15
CA LEU A 128 -3.24 -13.71 -4.88
C LEU A 128 -3.42 -12.19 -4.99
N THR A 129 -2.48 -11.52 -5.63
CA THR A 129 -2.55 -10.06 -5.82
C THR A 129 -3.76 -9.69 -6.69
N ALA A 130 -4.00 -10.42 -7.78
CA ALA A 130 -5.16 -10.22 -8.63
C ALA A 130 -6.48 -10.45 -7.86
N GLU A 131 -6.57 -11.55 -7.10
CA GLU A 131 -7.74 -11.85 -6.26
C GLU A 131 -7.99 -10.75 -5.22
N LEU A 132 -6.96 -10.31 -4.50
CA LEU A 132 -7.09 -9.25 -3.49
C LEU A 132 -7.58 -7.92 -4.10
N LEU A 133 -7.20 -7.62 -5.33
CA LEU A 133 -7.52 -6.35 -5.98
C LEU A 133 -8.85 -6.38 -6.73
N ASP A 134 -9.27 -7.53 -7.24
CA ASP A 134 -10.55 -7.72 -7.92
C ASP A 134 -11.70 -8.02 -6.94
N GLN A 135 -11.49 -8.99 -6.04
CA GLN A 135 -12.54 -9.53 -5.17
C GLN A 135 -12.49 -8.94 -3.75
N GLY A 136 -11.37 -8.32 -3.35
CA GLY A 136 -11.26 -7.55 -2.12
C GLY A 136 -11.59 -8.35 -0.86
N GLU A 137 -12.70 -8.00 -0.21
CA GLU A 137 -13.18 -8.62 1.03
C GLU A 137 -13.40 -10.14 0.87
N GLU A 138 -13.92 -10.59 -0.27
CA GLU A 138 -14.17 -12.02 -0.49
C GLU A 138 -12.87 -12.83 -0.49
N THR A 139 -11.77 -12.26 -0.99
CA THR A 139 -10.44 -12.90 -0.93
C THR A 139 -9.98 -13.03 0.52
N LEU A 140 -10.18 -11.99 1.34
CA LEU A 140 -9.85 -12.07 2.78
C LEU A 140 -10.69 -13.14 3.50
N ARG A 141 -11.97 -13.27 3.14
CA ARG A 141 -12.86 -14.31 3.68
C ARG A 141 -12.46 -15.71 3.20
N LYS A 142 -12.13 -15.87 1.92
CA LYS A 142 -11.64 -17.13 1.32
C LYS A 142 -10.45 -17.69 2.09
N TYR A 143 -9.52 -16.83 2.51
CA TYR A 143 -8.33 -17.22 3.28
C TYR A 143 -8.53 -17.15 4.81
N GLY A 144 -9.76 -16.89 5.29
CA GLY A 144 -10.12 -16.96 6.71
C GLY A 144 -9.59 -15.81 7.57
N LEU A 145 -9.26 -14.66 6.97
CA LEU A 145 -8.69 -13.51 7.68
C LEU A 145 -9.75 -12.59 8.31
N ILE A 146 -10.98 -12.68 7.82
CA ILE A 146 -12.17 -11.99 8.33
C ILE A 146 -13.39 -12.93 8.31
N GLY A 147 -14.40 -12.59 9.11
CA GLY A 147 -15.66 -13.34 9.24
C GLY A 147 -16.69 -13.05 8.15
#